data_AF-A0A846Q1L5-F1
#
_entry.id   AF-A0A846Q1L5-F1
#
_cell.length_a   1.000
_cell.length_b   1.000
_cell.length_c   1.000
_cell.angle_alpha   90.00
_cell.angle_beta   90.00
_cell.angle_gamma   90.00
#
_symmetry.space_group_name_H-M   'P 1'
#
loop_
_entity.id
_entity.type
_entity.pdbx_description
1 polymer ?
#
loop_
_entity_poly.entity_id
_entity_poly.type
_entity_poly.pdbx_seq_one_letter_code
_entity_poly.pdbx_strand_id
1 'polypeptide(L)'
;MPSLQDKVWIRLWNENSPDIRDRVVGWRKQSAVTRIDRPSRIQRARRLGYKAKQGIVVVRMRVGTGGMRKQRPTGGRRPKHLGVTRIKGDDSMKKVAERRVLEKYPNMKLLGSYFVYKDGKHYWFEIILADPQHPRIAQDKEIRNRLGASAA
;
A
#
# COMPACT_ATOMS: atom_id res chain seq x y z
N MET A 1 -11.69 1.90 18.24
CA MET A 1 -12.65 2.63 17.39
C MET A 1 -11.91 3.50 16.37
N PRO A 2 -12.41 3.69 15.13
CA PRO A 2 -11.84 4.67 14.20
C PRO A 2 -11.88 6.07 14.80
N SER A 3 -10.81 6.85 14.60
CA SER A 3 -10.77 8.25 15.05
C SER A 3 -11.87 9.06 14.34
N LEU A 4 -12.27 10.20 14.91
CA LEU A 4 -13.24 11.11 14.28
C LEU A 4 -12.83 11.44 12.84
N GLN A 5 -11.54 11.73 12.62
CA GLN A 5 -10.99 12.03 11.29
C GLN A 5 -11.01 10.82 10.34
N ASP A 6 -10.85 9.60 10.85
CA ASP A 6 -11.03 8.40 10.02
C ASP A 6 -12.49 8.20 9.61
N LYS A 7 -13.44 8.52 10.49
CA LYS A 7 -14.87 8.48 10.17
C LYS A 7 -15.23 9.52 9.10
N VAL A 8 -14.69 10.73 9.22
CA VAL A 8 -14.83 11.79 8.20
C VAL A 8 -14.34 11.29 6.85
N TRP A 9 -13.16 10.65 6.81
CA TRP A 9 -12.65 10.15 5.54
C TRP A 9 -13.51 9.00 4.99
N ILE A 10 -13.95 8.06 5.81
CA ILE A 10 -14.87 7.01 5.35
C ILE A 10 -16.16 7.62 4.77
N ARG A 11 -16.70 8.64 5.42
CA ARG A 11 -17.87 9.38 4.96
C ARG A 11 -17.63 10.05 3.61
N LEU A 12 -16.58 10.87 3.48
CA LEU A 12 -16.28 11.57 2.23
C LEU A 12 -15.98 10.60 1.08
N TRP A 13 -15.41 9.42 1.37
CA TRP A 13 -15.18 8.38 0.37
C TRP A 13 -16.50 7.79 -0.14
N ASN A 14 -17.42 7.46 0.78
CA ASN A 14 -18.74 6.93 0.44
C ASN A 14 -19.60 7.94 -0.32
N GLU A 15 -19.56 9.21 0.10
CA GLU A 15 -20.26 10.33 -0.55
C GLU A 15 -19.57 10.79 -1.85
N ASN A 16 -18.37 10.24 -2.15
CA ASN A 16 -17.55 10.61 -3.28
C ASN A 16 -17.38 12.14 -3.37
N SER A 17 -16.93 12.79 -2.29
CA SER A 17 -16.79 14.26 -2.25
C SER A 17 -15.89 14.79 -3.40
N PRO A 18 -16.18 15.98 -3.98
CA PRO A 18 -15.36 16.62 -5.01
C PRO A 18 -13.86 16.64 -4.69
N ASP A 19 -13.48 16.92 -3.45
CA ASP A 19 -12.07 16.98 -3.01
C ASP A 19 -11.28 15.70 -3.33
N ILE A 20 -11.93 14.55 -3.21
CA ILE A 20 -11.31 13.24 -3.46
C ILE A 20 -11.24 12.98 -4.95
N ARG A 21 -12.29 13.35 -5.69
CA ARG A 21 -12.31 13.19 -7.14
C ARG A 21 -11.14 13.94 -7.76
N ASP A 22 -10.92 15.18 -7.35
CA ASP A 22 -9.84 16.02 -7.89
C ASP A 22 -8.46 15.43 -7.57
N ARG A 23 -8.26 14.95 -6.34
CA ARG A 23 -7.03 14.25 -5.95
C ARG A 23 -6.79 13.00 -6.80
N VAL A 24 -7.83 12.20 -7.02
CA VAL A 24 -7.76 10.94 -7.79
C VAL A 24 -7.44 11.22 -9.26
N VAL A 25 -7.98 12.27 -9.86
CA VAL A 25 -7.61 12.69 -11.23
C VAL A 25 -6.10 12.96 -11.30
N GLY A 26 -5.53 13.65 -10.30
CA GLY A 26 -4.09 13.82 -10.18
C GLY A 26 -3.34 12.49 -10.06
N TRP A 27 -3.80 11.57 -9.21
CA TRP A 27 -3.12 10.28 -8.98
C TRP A 27 -3.16 9.34 -10.18
N ARG A 28 -4.15 9.47 -11.07
CA ARG A 28 -4.21 8.70 -12.32
C ARG A 28 -3.10 9.11 -13.29
N LYS A 29 -2.72 10.39 -13.29
CA LYS A 29 -1.63 10.94 -14.12
C LYS A 29 -0.23 10.58 -13.58
N GLN A 30 -0.12 10.27 -12.29
CA GLN A 30 1.13 9.88 -11.64
C GLN A 30 1.61 8.48 -12.05
N SER A 31 2.90 8.22 -11.85
CA SER A 31 3.49 6.89 -12.02
C SER A 31 2.92 5.88 -11.02
N ALA A 32 3.04 4.59 -11.33
CA ALA A 32 2.47 3.54 -10.49
C ALA A 32 3.01 3.55 -9.06
N VAL A 33 4.31 3.79 -8.91
CA VAL A 33 4.97 4.03 -7.63
C VAL A 33 5.35 5.51 -7.59
N THR A 34 4.83 6.25 -6.62
CA THR A 34 5.11 7.69 -6.44
C THR A 34 5.46 7.95 -4.99
N ARG A 35 6.60 8.59 -4.74
CA ARG A 35 6.99 9.06 -3.40
C ARG A 35 6.20 10.32 -3.04
N ILE A 36 5.76 10.43 -1.79
CA ILE A 36 4.98 11.57 -1.31
C ILE A 36 5.60 12.11 -0.03
N ASP A 37 5.59 13.42 0.12
CA ASP A 37 6.14 14.11 1.29
C ASP A 37 5.27 13.95 2.53
N ARG A 38 3.94 14.06 2.37
CA ARG A 38 2.96 13.95 3.46
C ARG A 38 1.92 12.86 3.18
N PRO A 39 1.65 11.96 4.14
CA PRO A 39 0.59 10.96 3.98
C PRO A 39 -0.79 11.60 3.85
N SER A 40 -1.63 11.07 2.96
CA SER A 40 -2.98 11.59 2.75
C SER A 40 -3.88 11.39 3.97
N ARG A 41 -3.58 10.36 4.78
CA ARG A 41 -4.31 10.02 6.01
C ARG A 41 -3.37 10.03 7.21
N ILE A 42 -3.04 11.22 7.71
CA ILE A 42 -2.03 11.35 8.77
C ILE A 42 -2.36 10.53 10.03
N GLN A 43 -3.62 10.49 10.48
CA GLN A 43 -4.00 9.72 11.68
C GLN A 43 -3.89 8.22 11.47
N ARG A 44 -4.25 7.73 10.27
CA ARG A 44 -4.08 6.31 9.93
C ARG A 44 -2.61 5.95 9.87
N ALA A 45 -1.79 6.81 9.26
CA ALA A 45 -0.35 6.62 9.17
C ALA A 45 0.30 6.58 10.56
N ARG A 46 -0.05 7.52 11.46
CA ARG A 46 0.49 7.58 12.83
C ARG A 46 0.18 6.32 13.64
N ARG A 47 -1.02 5.76 13.50
CA ARG A 47 -1.38 4.47 14.12
C ARG A 47 -0.54 3.29 13.64
N LEU A 48 -0.02 3.37 12.41
CA LEU A 48 0.89 2.39 11.83
C LEU A 48 2.37 2.73 12.12
N GLY A 49 2.64 3.73 12.95
CA GLY A 49 3.98 4.10 13.39
C GLY A 49 4.63 5.25 12.62
N TYR A 50 3.93 5.90 11.68
CA TYR A 50 4.48 7.06 10.97
C TYR A 50 4.82 8.19 11.94
N LYS A 51 6.06 8.68 11.85
CA LYS A 51 6.54 9.91 12.47
C LYS A 51 7.09 10.83 11.38
N ALA A 52 6.95 12.14 11.57
CA ALA A 52 7.58 13.11 10.67
C ALA A 52 9.09 13.23 11.02
N LYS A 53 9.88 12.23 10.64
CA LYS A 53 11.33 12.15 10.86
C LYS A 53 12.05 11.84 9.56
N GLN A 54 13.30 12.30 9.45
CA GLN A 54 14.19 11.85 8.37
C GLN A 54 14.42 10.34 8.49
N GLY A 55 14.53 9.68 7.34
CA GLY A 55 14.58 8.21 7.24
C GLY A 55 13.21 7.54 7.18
N ILE A 56 12.08 8.27 7.32
CA ILE A 56 10.74 7.73 7.01
C ILE A 56 10.27 8.26 5.67
N VAL A 57 9.79 7.36 4.81
CA VAL A 57 9.27 7.68 3.49
C VAL A 57 7.86 7.13 3.35
N VAL A 58 6.97 7.91 2.73
CA VAL A 58 5.64 7.44 2.32
C VAL A 58 5.62 7.29 0.81
N VAL A 59 5.22 6.12 0.35
CA VAL A 59 5.12 5.77 -1.06
C VAL A 59 3.66 5.44 -1.36
N ARG A 60 3.08 6.12 -2.35
CA ARG A 60 1.79 5.71 -2.92
C ARG A 60 2.04 4.74 -4.04
N MET A 61 1.40 3.58 -3.92
CA MET A 61 1.43 2.53 -4.91
C MET A 61 0.03 2.29 -5.45
N ARG A 62 -0.12 2.31 -6.77
CA ARG A 62 -1.35 1.85 -7.45
C ARG A 62 -1.19 0.40 -7.90
N VAL A 63 -2.20 -0.43 -7.63
CA VAL A 63 -2.27 -1.82 -8.06
C VAL A 63 -3.53 -2.02 -8.88
N GLY A 64 -3.45 -2.76 -9.99
CA GLY A 64 -4.60 -3.03 -10.85
C GLY A 64 -5.73 -3.72 -10.10
N THR A 65 -6.97 -3.38 -10.44
CA THR A 65 -8.15 -4.14 -10.02
C THR A 65 -8.29 -5.37 -10.90
N GLY A 66 -8.59 -6.50 -10.28
CA GLY A 66 -8.63 -7.79 -10.94
C GLY A 66 -7.69 -8.75 -10.23
N GLY A 67 -8.17 -9.96 -9.98
CA GLY A 67 -7.40 -10.98 -9.26
C GLY A 67 -6.18 -11.46 -10.05
N MET A 68 -5.63 -12.58 -9.59
CA MET A 68 -4.52 -13.24 -10.26
C MET A 68 -4.90 -13.62 -11.69
N ARG A 69 -4.00 -13.33 -12.64
CA ARG A 69 -4.10 -13.80 -14.02
C ARG A 69 -3.11 -14.95 -14.19
N LYS A 70 -3.63 -16.18 -14.28
CA LYS A 70 -2.80 -17.35 -14.58
C LYS A 70 -2.62 -17.47 -16.09
N GLN A 71 -1.45 -17.89 -16.56
CA GLN A 71 -1.24 -18.19 -17.98
C GLN A 71 -1.91 -19.52 -18.33
N ARG A 72 -2.62 -19.58 -19.46
CA ARG A 72 -3.25 -20.83 -19.92
C ARG A 72 -2.17 -21.80 -20.41
N PRO A 73 -2.12 -23.04 -19.91
CA PRO A 73 -1.22 -24.06 -20.45
C PRO A 73 -1.54 -24.37 -21.92
N THR A 74 -0.50 -24.52 -22.75
CA THR A 74 -0.65 -24.81 -24.19
C THR A 74 -0.81 -26.30 -24.49
N GLY A 75 -0.26 -27.18 -23.65
CA GLY A 75 -0.31 -28.64 -23.85
C GLY A 75 -1.45 -29.34 -23.09
N GLY A 76 -1.58 -30.65 -23.33
CA GLY A 76 -2.56 -31.51 -22.65
C GLY A 76 -2.39 -31.52 -21.12
N ARG A 77 -3.49 -31.30 -20.41
CA ARG A 77 -3.57 -31.33 -18.94
C ARG A 77 -4.89 -31.94 -18.49
N ARG A 78 -4.92 -32.50 -17.28
CA ARG A 78 -6.16 -32.93 -16.63
C ARG A 78 -7.14 -31.74 -16.54
N PRO A 79 -8.46 -31.94 -16.69
CA PRO A 79 -9.45 -30.84 -16.69
C PRO A 79 -9.31 -29.88 -15.50
N LYS A 80 -8.99 -30.40 -14.30
CA LYS A 80 -8.78 -29.57 -13.09
C LYS A 80 -7.63 -28.56 -13.20
N HIS A 81 -6.63 -28.81 -14.04
CA HIS A 81 -5.47 -27.94 -14.21
C HIS A 81 -5.59 -27.00 -15.42
N LEU A 82 -6.61 -27.18 -16.27
CA LEU A 82 -6.89 -26.31 -17.41
C LEU A 82 -7.63 -25.02 -17.04
N GLY A 83 -8.23 -24.94 -15.86
CA GLY A 83 -8.92 -23.75 -15.37
C GLY A 83 -7.95 -22.57 -15.16
N VAL A 84 -8.39 -21.36 -15.57
CA VAL A 84 -7.57 -20.13 -15.50
C VAL A 84 -8.37 -18.95 -14.91
N THR A 85 -9.57 -18.68 -15.44
CA THR A 85 -10.28 -17.41 -15.23
C THR A 85 -10.75 -17.15 -13.79
N ARG A 86 -11.16 -18.20 -13.06
CA ARG A 86 -11.76 -18.08 -11.71
C ARG A 86 -10.78 -18.32 -10.57
N ILE A 87 -9.50 -18.52 -10.88
CA ILE A 87 -8.47 -18.73 -9.85
C ILE A 87 -8.14 -17.38 -9.23
N LYS A 88 -8.30 -17.28 -7.91
CA LYS A 88 -7.93 -16.10 -7.14
C LYS A 88 -6.51 -16.26 -6.61
N GLY A 89 -5.81 -15.14 -6.41
CA GLY A 89 -4.54 -15.16 -5.71
C GLY A 89 -4.78 -15.27 -4.21
N ASP A 90 -3.88 -15.96 -3.52
CA ASP A 90 -3.94 -16.11 -2.06
C ASP A 90 -3.58 -14.78 -1.36
N ASP A 91 -2.78 -13.95 -2.02
CA ASP A 91 -2.34 -12.67 -1.49
C ASP A 91 -3.35 -11.54 -1.72
N SER A 92 -3.52 -10.73 -0.67
CA SER A 92 -4.27 -9.48 -0.78
C SER A 92 -3.54 -8.44 -1.64
N MET A 93 -4.30 -7.56 -2.29
CA MET A 93 -3.74 -6.45 -3.09
C MET A 93 -2.85 -5.52 -2.26
N LYS A 94 -3.09 -5.43 -0.95
CA LYS A 94 -2.23 -4.72 0.00
C LYS A 94 -0.84 -5.35 0.07
N LYS A 95 -0.74 -6.67 0.25
CA LYS A 95 0.53 -7.42 0.26
C LYS A 95 1.26 -7.32 -1.08
N VAL A 96 0.51 -7.35 -2.19
CA VAL A 96 1.08 -7.16 -3.54
C VAL A 96 1.68 -5.75 -3.68
N ALA A 97 1.00 -4.72 -3.17
CA ALA A 97 1.50 -3.35 -3.18
C ALA A 97 2.78 -3.21 -2.34
N GLU A 98 2.79 -3.78 -1.14
CA GLU A 98 3.95 -3.78 -0.23
C GLU A 98 5.17 -4.43 -0.90
N ARG A 99 5.00 -5.62 -1.48
CA ARG A 99 6.09 -6.34 -2.17
C ARG A 99 6.70 -5.55 -3.31
N ARG A 100 5.87 -5.00 -4.21
CA ARG A 100 6.33 -4.18 -5.34
C ARG A 100 7.09 -2.93 -4.90
N VAL A 101 6.72 -2.35 -3.76
CA VAL A 101 7.44 -1.21 -3.20
C VAL A 101 8.77 -1.64 -2.56
N LEU A 102 8.80 -2.75 -1.83
CA LEU A 102 10.04 -3.28 -1.25
C LEU A 102 11.04 -3.73 -2.33
N GLU A 103 10.57 -4.28 -3.45
CA GLU A 103 11.41 -4.55 -4.62
C GLU A 103 12.07 -3.28 -5.18
N LYS A 104 11.37 -2.14 -5.13
CA LYS A 104 11.90 -0.85 -5.59
C LYS A 104 12.81 -0.16 -4.57
N TYR A 105 12.58 -0.39 -3.27
CA TYR A 105 13.33 0.21 -2.17
C TYR A 105 13.93 -0.88 -1.25
N PRO A 106 14.92 -1.65 -1.75
CA PRO A 106 15.47 -2.79 -1.02
C PRO A 106 16.22 -2.41 0.26
N ASN A 107 16.72 -1.18 0.34
CA ASN A 107 17.41 -0.64 1.52
C ASN A 107 16.45 -0.22 2.64
N MET A 108 15.16 -0.12 2.37
CA MET A 108 14.16 0.30 3.35
C MET A 108 13.34 -0.88 3.86
N LYS A 109 12.86 -0.77 5.10
CA LYS A 109 11.97 -1.76 5.71
C LYS A 109 10.53 -1.25 5.81
N LEU A 110 9.58 -2.16 5.71
CA LEU A 110 8.15 -1.85 5.83
C LEU A 110 7.79 -1.55 7.28
N LEU A 111 7.17 -0.39 7.52
CA LEU A 111 6.56 -0.06 8.81
C LEU A 111 5.07 -0.40 8.84
N GLY A 112 4.40 -0.19 7.71
CA GLY A 112 3.00 -0.54 7.53
C GLY A 112 2.43 0.09 6.26
N SER A 113 1.21 -0.30 5.91
CA SER A 113 0.51 0.29 4.77
C SER A 113 -0.99 0.39 5.02
N TYR A 114 -1.64 1.28 4.28
CA TYR A 114 -3.08 1.48 4.38
C TYR A 114 -3.72 1.83 3.04
N PHE A 115 -5.01 1.50 2.95
CA PHE A 115 -5.85 1.84 1.82
C PHE A 115 -6.19 3.33 1.80
N VAL A 116 -6.07 3.92 0.61
CA VAL A 116 -6.41 5.33 0.36
C VAL A 116 -7.70 5.41 -0.44
N TYR A 117 -7.72 4.78 -1.61
CA TYR A 117 -8.83 4.91 -2.56
C TYR A 117 -8.87 3.74 -3.54
N LYS A 118 -10.03 3.52 -4.13
CA LYS A 118 -10.27 2.51 -5.18
C LYS A 118 -11.08 3.17 -6.28
N ASP A 119 -10.66 3.00 -7.51
CA ASP A 119 -11.51 3.21 -8.68
C ASP A 119 -11.81 1.89 -9.40
N GLY A 120 -12.45 1.96 -10.56
CA GLY A 120 -12.79 0.77 -11.34
C GLY A 120 -11.58 0.02 -11.92
N LYS A 121 -10.38 0.63 -11.96
CA LYS A 121 -9.18 0.07 -12.60
C LYS A 121 -8.03 -0.19 -11.64
N HIS A 122 -7.95 0.53 -10.52
CA HIS A 122 -6.83 0.48 -9.57
C HIS A 122 -7.28 0.65 -8.12
N TYR A 123 -6.50 0.03 -7.24
CA TYR A 123 -6.44 0.31 -5.81
C TYR A 123 -5.22 1.18 -5.52
N TRP A 124 -5.36 2.18 -4.65
CA TRP A 124 -4.26 3.00 -4.15
C TRP A 124 -3.99 2.66 -2.68
N PHE A 125 -2.74 2.33 -2.41
CA PHE A 125 -2.21 2.12 -1.07
C PHE A 125 -1.10 3.12 -0.80
N GLU A 126 -1.06 3.63 0.43
CA GLU A 126 0.09 4.37 0.95
C GLU A 126 0.87 3.45 1.88
N ILE A 127 2.14 3.26 1.53
CA ILE A 127 3.08 2.35 2.19
C ILE A 127 4.11 3.20 2.89
N ILE A 128 4.30 2.95 4.18
CA ILE A 128 5.25 3.64 5.04
C ILE A 128 6.49 2.78 5.15
N LEU A 129 7.61 3.34 4.72
CA LEU A 129 8.92 2.73 4.78
C LEU A 129 9.78 3.48 5.80
N ALA A 130 10.69 2.76 6.44
CA ALA A 130 11.72 3.34 7.28
C ALA A 130 13.09 2.81 6.84
N ASP A 131 14.07 3.70 6.78
CA ASP A 131 15.47 3.39 6.56
C ASP A 131 16.12 2.97 7.90
N PRO A 132 16.51 1.70 8.08
CA PRO A 132 17.12 1.24 9.33
C PRO A 132 18.52 1.80 9.57
N GLN A 133 19.23 2.21 8.52
CA GLN A 133 20.62 2.70 8.61
C GLN A 133 20.67 4.19 8.97
N HIS A 134 19.57 4.92 8.79
CA HIS A 134 19.52 6.35 9.10
C HIS A 134 19.63 6.59 10.63
N PRO A 135 20.53 7.47 11.12
CA PRO A 135 20.78 7.66 12.56
C PRO A 135 19.54 7.98 13.39
N ARG A 136 18.66 8.85 12.87
CA ARG A 136 17.40 9.23 13.53
C ARG A 136 16.39 8.07 13.68
N ILE A 137 16.52 7.02 12.88
CA ILE A 137 15.68 5.82 12.96
C ILE A 137 16.34 4.79 13.87
N ALA A 138 17.65 4.58 13.70
CA ALA A 138 18.44 3.66 14.53
C ALA A 138 18.34 3.99 16.04
N GLN A 139 18.32 5.28 16.38
CA GLN A 139 18.16 5.77 17.76
C GLN A 139 16.71 5.67 18.30
N ASP A 140 15.69 5.62 17.44
CA ASP A 140 14.29 5.56 17.86
C ASP A 140 13.90 4.11 18.21
N LYS A 141 13.90 3.80 19.51
CA LYS A 141 13.56 2.46 20.04
C LYS A 141 12.18 1.97 19.58
N GLU A 142 11.19 2.86 19.48
CA GLU A 142 9.82 2.47 19.11
C GLU A 142 9.76 2.00 17.65
N ILE A 143 10.40 2.74 16.74
CA ILE A 143 10.45 2.36 15.32
C ILE A 143 11.29 1.10 15.15
N ARG A 144 12.47 1.04 15.78
CA ARG A 144 13.35 -0.13 15.72
C ARG A 144 12.65 -1.42 16.16
N ASN A 145 11.88 -1.36 17.24
CA ASN A 145 11.13 -2.52 17.72
C ASN A 145 10.07 -2.98 16.70
N ARG A 146 9.39 -2.05 16.02
CA ARG A 146 8.45 -2.38 14.94
C ARG A 146 9.13 -3.00 13.72
N LEU A 147 10.34 -2.55 13.39
CA LEU A 147 11.13 -3.11 12.29
C LEU A 147 11.69 -4.52 12.61
N GLY A 148 11.97 -4.81 13.87
CA GLY A 148 12.45 -6.12 14.32
C GLY A 148 11.36 -7.19 14.41
N ALA A 149 10.11 -6.80 14.68
CA ALA A 149 8.98 -7.72 14.79
C ALA A 149 8.48 -8.29 13.45
N SER A 150 8.93 -7.74 12.31
CA SER A 150 8.48 -8.16 10.97
C SER A 150 9.33 -9.28 10.34
N ALA A 151 10.33 -9.79 11.07
CA ALA A 151 11.31 -10.79 10.59
C ALA A 151 11.13 -12.19 11.21
N ALA A 152 9.96 -12.49 11.79
CA ALA A 152 9.59 -13.81 12.30
C ALA A 152 8.37 -14.36 11.55
#